data_AF-A0A609W4D3-F1
#
_entry.id   AF-A0A609W4D3-F1
#
_cell.length_a   1.000
_cell.length_b   1.000
_cell.length_c   1.000
_cell.angle_alpha   90.00
_cell.angle_beta   90.00
_cell.angle_gamma   90.00
#
_symmetry.space_group_name_H-M   'P 1'
#
loop_
_entity.id
_entity.type
_entity.pdbx_description
1 polymer ?
#
loop_
_entity_poly.entity_id
_entity_poly.type
_entity_poly.pdbx_seq_one_letter_code
_entity_poly.pdbx_strand_id
1 'polypeptide(L)'
;MYPFTNDVMNVEISGKDLKAMMSHAADPKNGMLHVSKTAKFKHYSTKPLGQRIVEFDIKGKQVADNTFSTVALDSFIDKGRGGSGFTKGKNVKDIKGL
;
A
#
# COMPACT_ATOMS: atom_id res chain seq x y z
N MET A 1 -8.76 5.97 17.82
CA MET A 1 -8.24 7.34 18.02
C MET A 1 -6.98 7.49 17.16
N TYR A 2 -6.90 8.52 16.32
CA TYR A 2 -5.74 8.81 15.47
C TYR A 2 -5.15 10.14 15.93
N PRO A 3 -3.98 10.16 16.62
CA PRO A 3 -3.44 11.38 17.23
C PRO A 3 -2.64 12.25 16.24
N PHE A 4 -2.44 11.78 15.01
CA PHE A 4 -1.65 12.47 13.99
C PHE A 4 -2.54 13.24 13.03
N THR A 5 -2.12 14.46 12.69
CA THR A 5 -2.76 15.31 11.68
C THR A 5 -2.17 15.02 10.29
N ASN A 6 -2.13 13.75 9.88
CA ASN A 6 -1.63 13.38 8.57
C ASN A 6 -2.69 13.69 7.51
N ASP A 7 -2.30 14.41 6.45
CA ASP A 7 -3.16 14.60 5.28
C ASP A 7 -3.46 13.25 4.59
N VAL A 8 -4.63 13.12 3.99
CA VAL A 8 -4.97 11.99 3.12
C VAL A 8 -4.68 12.37 1.68
N MET A 9 -4.03 11.49 0.92
CA MET A 9 -3.61 11.74 -0.45
C MET A 9 -4.05 10.61 -1.37
N ASN A 10 -4.45 10.97 -2.60
CA ASN A 10 -4.63 10.04 -3.70
C ASN A 10 -3.33 9.90 -4.48
N VAL A 11 -2.93 8.66 -4.74
CA VAL A 11 -1.73 8.33 -5.52
C VAL A 11 -2.08 7.30 -6.56
N GLU A 12 -1.68 7.53 -7.82
CA GLU A 12 -1.74 6.52 -8.87
C GLU A 12 -0.44 5.71 -8.86
N ILE A 13 -0.52 4.41 -8.61
CA ILE A 13 0.65 3.53 -8.47
C ILE A 13 0.53 2.29 -9.35
N SER A 14 1.67 1.84 -9.88
CA SER A 14 1.76 0.60 -10.65
C SER A 14 1.50 -0.62 -9.75
N GLY A 15 0.95 -1.69 -10.31
CA GLY A 15 0.76 -2.94 -9.57
C GLY A 15 2.07 -3.53 -9.07
N LYS A 16 3.16 -3.34 -9.82
CA LYS A 16 4.51 -3.76 -9.42
C LYS A 16 4.97 -3.06 -8.15
N ASP A 17 4.87 -1.73 -8.12
CA ASP A 17 5.30 -0.95 -6.96
C ASP A 17 4.36 -1.18 -5.77
N LEU A 18 3.06 -1.34 -6.01
CA LEU A 18 2.09 -1.67 -4.97
C LEU A 18 2.36 -3.04 -4.34
N LYS A 19 2.71 -4.06 -5.14
CA LYS A 19 3.16 -5.37 -4.62
C LYS A 19 4.43 -5.26 -3.82
N ALA A 20 5.38 -4.42 -4.23
CA ALA A 20 6.60 -4.18 -3.46
C ALA A 20 6.28 -3.58 -2.08
N MET A 21 5.34 -2.64 -2.01
CA MET A 21 4.84 -2.09 -0.73
C MET A 21 4.19 -3.14 0.15
N MET A 22 3.30 -3.96 -0.42
CA MET A 22 2.65 -5.03 0.31
C MET A 22 3.65 -6.12 0.75
N SER A 23 4.74 -6.31 0.02
CA SER A 23 5.81 -7.22 0.41
C SER A 23 6.61 -6.68 1.59
N HIS A 24 6.86 -5.37 1.64
CA HIS A 24 7.43 -4.73 2.81
C HIS A 24 6.50 -4.84 4.02
N ALA A 25 5.20 -4.62 3.82
CA ALA A 25 4.17 -4.76 4.86
C ALA A 25 4.01 -6.20 5.39
N ALA A 26 4.44 -7.22 4.63
CA ALA A 26 4.50 -8.61 5.09
C ALA A 26 5.76 -8.92 5.93
N ASP A 27 6.65 -7.95 6.13
CA ASP A 27 7.73 -7.98 7.11
C ASP A 27 7.25 -7.30 8.42
N PRO A 28 7.15 -8.02 9.55
CA PRO A 28 6.58 -7.46 10.78
C PRO A 28 7.41 -6.35 11.44
N LYS A 29 8.62 -6.05 10.95
CA LYS A 29 9.52 -5.04 11.55
C LYS A 29 8.85 -3.67 11.74
N ASN A 30 8.02 -3.27 10.79
CA ASN A 30 7.35 -1.96 10.79
C ASN A 30 5.82 -2.07 10.91
N GLY A 31 5.33 -3.28 11.23
CA GLY A 31 3.90 -3.59 11.21
C GLY A 31 3.34 -3.82 9.80
N MET A 32 2.07 -4.22 9.76
CA MET A 32 1.36 -4.48 8.50
C MET A 32 0.61 -3.24 8.02
N LEU A 33 0.51 -3.09 6.70
CA LEU A 33 -0.40 -2.10 6.10
C LEU A 33 -1.84 -2.56 6.28
N HIS A 34 -2.64 -1.71 6.90
CA HIS A 34 -4.09 -1.87 6.91
C HIS A 34 -4.66 -1.50 5.54
N VAL A 35 -5.68 -2.22 5.11
CA VAL A 35 -6.30 -2.06 3.80
C VAL A 35 -7.80 -1.85 3.93
N SER A 36 -8.41 -1.20 2.94
CA SER A 36 -9.85 -1.00 2.90
C SER A 36 -10.59 -2.28 2.50
N LYS A 37 -11.91 -2.32 2.70
CA LYS A 37 -12.77 -3.47 2.35
C LYS A 37 -12.68 -3.95 0.89
N THR A 38 -12.19 -3.10 0.00
CA THR A 38 -12.08 -3.42 -1.43
C THR A 38 -10.77 -4.13 -1.79
N ALA A 39 -9.81 -4.20 -0.86
CA ALA A 39 -8.55 -4.88 -1.09
C ALA A 39 -8.49 -6.17 -0.26
N LYS A 40 -7.98 -7.23 -0.86
CA LYS A 40 -7.74 -8.51 -0.19
C LYS A 40 -6.25 -8.82 -0.26
N PHE A 41 -5.66 -9.11 0.88
CA PHE A 41 -4.23 -9.40 1.01
C PHE A 41 -4.03 -10.64 1.86
N LYS A 42 -3.43 -11.69 1.28
CA LYS A 42 -3.07 -12.92 1.98
C LYS A 42 -1.57 -13.14 1.87
N HIS A 43 -0.92 -13.37 3.01
CA HIS A 43 0.50 -13.66 3.08
C HIS A 43 0.79 -14.78 4.09
N TYR A 44 1.94 -15.44 3.92
CA TYR A 44 2.45 -16.41 4.90
C TYR A 44 3.85 -15.98 5.37
N SER A 45 3.99 -15.75 6.68
CA SER A 45 5.26 -15.36 7.30
C SER A 45 6.34 -16.45 7.24
N THR A 46 5.93 -17.70 7.05
CA THR A 46 6.82 -18.87 6.86
C THR A 46 7.54 -18.86 5.52
N LYS A 47 7.09 -18.07 4.54
CA LYS A 47 7.78 -17.91 3.26
C LYS A 47 8.92 -16.88 3.36
N PRO A 48 9.98 -17.00 2.53
CA PRO A 48 11.02 -15.99 2.43
C PRO A 48 10.45 -14.60 2.12
N LEU A 49 11.10 -13.55 2.63
CA LEU A 49 10.80 -12.16 2.25
C LEU A 49 10.83 -12.02 0.73
N GLY A 50 9.89 -11.24 0.17
CA GLY A 50 9.69 -11.14 -1.28
C GLY A 50 8.80 -12.23 -1.89
N GLN A 51 8.57 -13.36 -1.18
CA GLN A 51 7.71 -14.46 -1.63
C GLN A 51 6.50 -14.68 -0.72
N ARG A 52 6.29 -13.80 0.26
CA ARG A 52 5.24 -13.96 1.29
C ARG A 52 3.83 -13.74 0.76
N ILE A 53 3.66 -12.91 -0.27
CA ILE A 53 2.35 -12.60 -0.85
C ILE A 53 1.83 -13.81 -1.63
N VAL A 54 0.64 -14.30 -1.27
CA VAL A 54 -0.04 -15.42 -1.94
C VAL A 54 -1.25 -14.94 -2.72
N GLU A 55 -1.90 -13.88 -2.25
CA GLU A 55 -3.07 -13.29 -2.89
C GLU A 55 -3.03 -11.78 -2.68
N PHE A 56 -3.25 -11.03 -3.75
CA PHE A 56 -3.40 -9.59 -3.67
C PHE A 56 -4.35 -9.06 -4.75
N ASP A 57 -5.54 -8.70 -4.30
CA ASP A 57 -6.64 -8.27 -5.17
C ASP A 57 -7.14 -6.89 -4.77
N ILE A 58 -7.58 -6.13 -5.77
CA ILE A 58 -8.32 -4.88 -5.60
C ILE A 58 -9.63 -4.99 -6.37
N LYS A 59 -10.74 -4.79 -5.67
CA LYS A 59 -12.11 -4.92 -6.21
C LYS A 59 -12.33 -6.28 -6.89
N GLY A 60 -11.81 -7.35 -6.29
CA GLY A 60 -11.92 -8.73 -6.79
C GLY A 60 -11.09 -9.04 -8.03
N LYS A 61 -10.16 -8.16 -8.42
CA LYS A 61 -9.23 -8.40 -9.54
C LYS A 61 -7.81 -8.48 -9.01
N GLN A 62 -7.05 -9.49 -9.46
CA GLN A 62 -5.64 -9.58 -9.14
C GLN A 62 -4.90 -8.34 -9.62
N VAL A 63 -4.00 -7.84 -8.78
CA VAL A 63 -3.13 -6.73 -9.13
C VAL A 63 -2.09 -7.23 -10.14
N ALA A 64 -2.12 -6.70 -11.37
CA ALA A 64 -1.14 -7.01 -12.41
C ALA A 64 -0.07 -5.92 -12.46
N ASP A 65 1.18 -6.29 -12.74
CA ASP A 65 2.35 -5.40 -12.59
C ASP A 65 2.23 -4.10 -13.39
N ASN A 66 1.68 -4.19 -14.62
CA ASN A 66 1.54 -3.06 -15.55
C ASN A 66 0.20 -2.32 -15.43
N THR A 67 -0.63 -2.67 -14.46
CA THR A 67 -1.89 -1.96 -14.20
C THR A 67 -1.67 -0.86 -13.18
N PHE A 68 -2.30 0.29 -13.41
CA PHE A 68 -2.26 1.40 -12.45
C PHE A 68 -3.54 1.39 -11.61
N SER A 69 -3.39 1.65 -10.31
CA SER A 69 -4.50 1.80 -9.38
C SER A 69 -4.36 3.12 -8.63
N THR A 70 -5.47 3.82 -8.43
CA THR A 70 -5.53 4.95 -7.52
C THR A 70 -5.83 4.44 -6.12
N VAL A 71 -4.95 4.77 -5.17
CA VAL A 71 -5.09 4.44 -3.75
C VAL A 71 -5.12 5.72 -2.93
N ALA A 72 -5.85 5.69 -1.81
CA ALA A 72 -5.83 6.75 -0.81
C ALA A 72 -4.99 6.29 0.38
N LEU A 73 -4.04 7.11 0.81
CA LEU A 73 -3.17 6.84 1.97
C LEU A 73 -2.83 8.14 2.69
N ASP A 74 -2.36 8.01 3.93
CA ASP A 74 -1.88 9.17 4.69
C ASP A 74 -0.51 9.67 4.19
N SER A 75 -0.22 10.94 4.48
CA SER A 75 1.01 11.61 4.04
C SER A 75 2.29 11.11 4.72
N PHE A 76 2.18 10.35 5.81
CA PHE A 76 3.32 9.73 6.45
C PHE A 76 3.80 8.50 5.65
N ILE A 77 2.87 7.66 5.21
CA ILE A 77 3.16 6.48 4.38
C ILE A 77 3.68 6.90 3.01
N ASP A 78 3.05 7.89 2.36
CA ASP A 78 3.48 8.34 1.02
C ASP A 78 4.93 8.82 1.00
N LYS A 79 5.30 9.63 2.01
CA LYS A 79 6.66 10.15 2.20
C LYS A 79 7.65 9.09 2.69
N GLY A 80 7.24 7.83 2.83
CA GLY A 80 8.09 6.70 3.18
C GLY A 80 8.57 6.66 4.63
N ARG A 81 7.92 7.41 5.53
CA ARG A 81 8.36 7.51 6.93
C ARG A 81 8.09 6.24 7.75
N GLY A 82 7.29 5.31 7.21
CA GLY A 82 7.10 3.95 7.74
C GLY A 82 8.14 2.93 7.27
N GLY A 83 9.26 3.36 6.67
CA GLY A 83 10.32 2.50 6.14
C GLY A 83 10.08 1.98 4.72
N SER A 84 8.93 2.30 4.14
CA SER A 84 8.59 2.07 2.74
C SER A 84 7.52 3.07 2.33
N GLY A 85 7.62 3.63 1.12
CA GLY A 85 6.73 4.71 0.67
C GLY A 85 6.29 4.58 -0.78
N PHE A 86 5.20 5.27 -1.10
CA PHE A 86 4.59 5.29 -2.43
C PHE A 86 5.30 6.28 -3.38
N THR A 87 6.61 6.48 -3.20
CA THR A 87 7.42 7.53 -3.85
C THR A 87 7.54 7.39 -5.37
N LYS A 88 7.19 6.23 -5.92
CA LYS A 88 7.11 5.98 -7.37
C LYS A 88 5.71 6.19 -7.95
N GLY A 89 4.76 6.57 -7.11
CA GLY A 89 3.43 6.97 -7.54
C GLY A 89 3.47 8.25 -8.37
N LYS A 90 2.45 8.42 -9.20
CA LYS A 90 2.22 9.62 -10.01
C LYS A 90 0.85 10.20 -9.68
N ASN A 91 0.59 11.41 -10.18
CA ASN A 91 -0.69 12.10 -9.99
C ASN A 91 -1.08 12.23 -8.51
N VAL A 92 -0.10 12.50 -7.63
CA VAL A 92 -0.29 12.67 -6.19
C VAL A 92 -1.13 13.92 -5.93
N LYS A 93 -2.23 13.77 -5.19
CA LYS A 93 -3.15 14.88 -4.86
C LYS A 93 -3.65 14.76 -3.43
N ASP A 94 -3.60 15.87 -2.70
CA ASP A 94 -4.23 15.97 -1.38
C ASP A 94 -5.75 15.86 -1.49
N ILE A 95 -6.35 15.13 -0.56
CA ILE A 95 -7.79 15.07 -0.36
C ILE A 95 -8.12 15.99 0.81
N LYS A 96 -8.73 17.14 0.52
CA LYS A 96 -9.16 18.10 1.55
C LYS A 96 -10.49 17.66 2.17
N GLY A 97 -10.63 17.87 3.48
CA GLY A 97 -11.91 17.73 4.18
C GLY A 97 -12.27 16.31 4.64
N LEU A 98 -11.27 15.43 4.77
CA LEU A 98 -11.36 14.16 5.50
C LEU A 98 -10.75 14.30 6.90
#